data_AF-A0A240A104-F1
#
_entry.id   AF-A0A240A104-F1
#
_cell.length_a   1.000
_cell.length_b   1.000
_cell.length_c   1.000
_cell.angle_alpha   90.00
_cell.angle_beta   90.00
_cell.angle_gamma   90.00
#
_symmetry.space_group_name_H-M   'P 1'
#
loop_
_entity.id
_entity.type
_entity.pdbx_description
1 polymer ?
#
loop_
_entity_poly.entity_id
_entity_poly.type
_entity_poly.pdbx_seq_one_letter_code
_entity_poly.pdbx_strand_id
1 'polypeptide(L)'
;MTFRRKQAIITCVTTAISNQGMATPQNRVPSLNRPNMVSVGTIAFLAQELMFFAGLFAMYFTSRANGLAAGDWENQTAHLNVMFGLIITIVLVASSVTSQFGVFAAERGDVYGLRKWFAVTVLLGVIFLGLVAYEWTEMVMHGVSVQSSVYGSVFYIITGFHMAHVTAGILAFIVVLLRVSKSKFTPAQATAAMVTSYYWHFVDVVWIGVFITLYLVQ
;
A
#
# COMPACT_ATOMS: atom_id res chain seq x y z
N MET A 1 83.96 54.72 9.21
CA MET A 1 82.92 53.94 9.92
C MET A 1 81.66 53.85 9.05
N THR A 2 81.40 52.71 8.39
CA THR A 2 80.07 52.06 8.41
C THR A 2 80.17 50.66 7.78
N PHE A 3 79.43 49.73 8.37
CA PHE A 3 79.62 48.29 8.35
C PHE A 3 78.92 47.58 7.17
N ARG A 4 79.53 46.48 6.70
CA ARG A 4 78.90 45.40 5.91
C ARG A 4 77.69 44.80 6.65
N ARG A 5 76.62 44.47 5.92
CA ARG A 5 75.80 43.28 6.21
C ARG A 5 75.12 42.73 4.94
N LYS A 6 75.56 41.55 4.50
CA LYS A 6 74.81 40.68 3.57
C LYS A 6 73.59 40.14 4.32
N GLN A 7 72.40 40.24 3.74
CA GLN A 7 71.22 39.50 4.21
C GLN A 7 71.10 38.21 3.41
N ALA A 8 71.22 37.08 4.12
CA ALA A 8 70.85 35.75 3.67
C ALA A 8 69.82 35.22 4.66
N ILE A 9 68.53 35.20 4.32
CA ILE A 9 67.44 34.61 5.11
C ILE A 9 66.36 34.10 4.11
N ILE A 10 66.44 32.82 3.74
CA ILE A 10 65.58 31.69 4.17
C ILE A 10 64.29 31.55 3.35
N THR A 11 64.36 30.66 2.37
CA THR A 11 63.26 29.94 1.75
C THR A 11 62.57 29.08 2.82
N CYS A 12 61.43 29.53 3.36
CA CYS A 12 60.62 28.73 4.27
C CYS A 12 59.59 27.94 3.46
N VAL A 13 59.89 26.66 3.27
CA VAL A 13 58.99 25.63 2.77
C VAL A 13 57.77 25.53 3.69
N THR A 14 56.59 25.90 3.20
CA THR A 14 55.32 25.62 3.89
C THR A 14 54.89 24.20 3.55
N THR A 15 55.46 23.19 4.20
CA THR A 15 54.84 21.87 4.26
C THR A 15 53.69 21.95 5.26
N ALA A 16 52.45 21.92 4.76
CA ALA A 16 51.29 21.68 5.60
C ALA A 16 51.44 20.29 6.22
N ILE A 17 51.83 20.25 7.49
CA ILE A 17 51.70 19.07 8.35
C ILE A 17 50.21 18.76 8.49
N SER A 18 49.71 17.81 7.72
CA SER A 18 48.41 17.20 7.96
C SER A 18 48.49 16.48 9.31
N ASN A 19 47.77 16.99 10.31
CA ASN A 19 47.64 16.32 11.61
C ASN A 19 46.82 15.03 11.41
N GLN A 20 47.47 13.93 11.03
CA GLN A 20 46.85 12.59 10.86
C GLN A 20 46.54 11.89 12.20
N GLY A 21 46.30 12.66 13.28
CA GLY A 21 46.20 12.14 14.64
C GLY A 21 44.83 12.30 15.33
N MET A 22 43.86 12.95 14.70
CA MET A 22 42.51 13.10 15.25
C MET A 22 41.41 12.68 14.27
N ALA A 23 41.61 11.56 13.57
CA ALA A 23 40.47 10.78 13.15
C ALA A 23 39.93 10.11 14.42
N THR A 24 38.92 10.72 15.07
CA THR A 24 38.02 9.93 15.90
C THR A 24 37.63 8.71 15.04
N PRO A 25 37.86 7.47 15.49
CA PRO A 25 37.35 6.33 14.74
C PRO A 25 35.86 6.63 14.56
N GLN A 26 35.41 6.69 13.30
CA GLN A 26 33.99 6.77 13.00
C GLN A 26 33.39 5.59 13.75
N ASN A 27 32.80 5.88 14.91
CA ASN A 27 32.12 4.89 15.70
C ASN A 27 30.90 4.56 14.85
N ARG A 28 31.06 3.57 13.96
CA ARG A 28 29.99 3.02 13.16
C ARG A 28 28.98 2.59 14.19
N VAL A 29 27.95 3.42 14.37
CA VAL A 29 26.83 3.12 15.25
C VAL A 29 26.45 1.68 14.91
N PRO A 30 26.50 0.73 15.86
CA PRO A 30 26.20 -0.65 15.57
C PRO A 30 24.86 -0.65 14.83
N SER A 31 24.85 -1.13 13.59
CA SER A 31 23.60 -1.30 12.87
C SER A 31 22.79 -2.29 13.71
N LEU A 32 21.81 -1.79 14.44
CA LEU A 32 20.90 -2.63 15.20
C LEU A 32 20.20 -3.51 14.18
N ASN A 33 20.66 -4.75 14.06
CA ASN A 33 20.08 -5.81 13.23
C ASN A 33 18.78 -6.32 13.88
N ARG A 34 17.90 -5.39 14.23
CA ARG A 34 16.60 -5.68 14.81
C ARG A 34 15.53 -5.49 13.73
N PRO A 35 14.65 -6.47 13.53
CA PRO A 35 13.50 -6.30 12.65
C PRO A 35 12.69 -5.06 13.03
N ASN A 36 12.13 -4.38 12.04
CA ASN A 36 11.23 -3.26 12.29
C ASN A 36 9.91 -3.78 12.89
N MET A 37 9.71 -3.53 14.19
CA MET A 37 8.56 -4.06 14.93
C MET A 37 7.21 -3.68 14.33
N VAL A 38 7.07 -2.47 13.77
CA VAL A 38 5.81 -2.02 13.14
C VAL A 38 5.56 -2.82 11.86
N SER A 39 6.60 -3.05 11.06
CA SER A 39 6.50 -3.87 9.84
C SER A 39 6.15 -5.31 10.15
N VAL A 40 6.82 -5.92 11.14
CA VAL A 40 6.54 -7.31 11.57
C VAL A 40 5.11 -7.43 12.10
N GLY A 41 4.69 -6.51 12.98
CA GLY A 41 3.32 -6.49 13.50
C GLY A 41 2.27 -6.32 12.41
N THR A 42 2.56 -5.48 11.41
CA THR A 42 1.66 -5.31 10.26
C THR A 42 1.55 -6.60 9.46
N ILE A 43 2.66 -7.29 9.15
CA ILE A 43 2.62 -8.55 8.42
C ILE A 43 1.84 -9.62 9.18
N ALA A 44 2.04 -9.74 10.49
CA ALA A 44 1.28 -10.69 11.32
C ALA A 44 -0.22 -10.35 11.36
N PHE A 45 -0.57 -9.06 11.41
CA PHE A 45 -1.94 -8.60 11.23
C PHE A 45 -2.48 -9.00 9.86
N LEU A 46 -1.82 -8.65 8.75
CA LEU A 46 -2.26 -9.04 7.40
C LEU A 46 -2.45 -10.56 7.22
N ALA A 47 -1.66 -11.37 7.92
CA ALA A 47 -1.84 -12.83 7.92
C ALA A 47 -3.16 -13.27 8.57
N GLN A 48 -3.66 -12.57 9.61
CA GLN A 48 -5.01 -12.86 10.14
C GLN A 48 -6.11 -12.38 9.20
N GLU A 49 -5.93 -11.24 8.52
CA GLU A 49 -6.92 -10.77 7.54
C GLU A 49 -7.03 -11.76 6.38
N LEU A 50 -5.91 -12.38 5.98
CA LEU A 50 -5.94 -13.45 4.99
C LEU A 50 -6.83 -14.63 5.44
N MET A 51 -6.76 -15.03 6.71
CA MET A 51 -7.62 -16.10 7.25
C MET A 51 -9.09 -15.67 7.36
N PHE A 52 -9.34 -14.41 7.67
CA PHE A 52 -10.68 -13.83 7.64
C PHE A 52 -11.31 -13.94 6.24
N PHE A 53 -10.60 -13.49 5.20
CA PHE A 53 -11.09 -13.62 3.81
C PHE A 53 -11.15 -15.06 3.32
N ALA A 54 -10.24 -15.94 3.76
CA ALA A 54 -10.31 -17.37 3.44
C ALA A 54 -11.64 -18.00 3.91
N GLY A 55 -12.14 -17.61 5.09
CA GLY A 55 -13.47 -18.03 5.56
C GLY A 55 -14.61 -17.53 4.66
N LEU A 56 -14.53 -16.28 4.19
CA LEU A 56 -15.52 -15.72 3.27
C LEU A 56 -15.50 -16.42 1.90
N PHE A 57 -14.32 -16.77 1.37
CA PHE A 57 -14.20 -17.57 0.16
C PHE A 57 -14.70 -19.00 0.35
N ALA A 58 -14.46 -19.62 1.51
CA ALA A 58 -15.01 -20.95 1.81
C ALA A 58 -16.55 -20.95 1.83
N MET A 59 -17.15 -19.89 2.39
CA MET A 59 -18.59 -19.65 2.34
C MET A 59 -19.08 -19.52 0.88
N TYR A 60 -18.37 -18.79 0.02
CA TYR A 60 -18.68 -18.71 -1.42
C TYR A 60 -18.70 -20.07 -2.10
N PHE A 61 -17.60 -20.82 -2.01
CA PHE A 61 -17.49 -22.10 -2.72
C PHE A 61 -18.52 -23.13 -2.26
N THR A 62 -18.84 -23.15 -0.97
CA THR A 62 -19.90 -24.02 -0.43
C THR A 62 -21.28 -23.59 -0.95
N SER A 63 -21.56 -22.29 -0.93
CA SER A 63 -22.83 -21.73 -1.42
C SER A 63 -23.02 -21.99 -2.92
N ARG A 64 -21.94 -21.84 -3.70
CA ARG A 64 -21.89 -22.16 -5.12
C ARG A 64 -22.20 -23.62 -5.39
N ALA A 65 -21.52 -24.54 -4.69
CA ALA A 65 -21.75 -25.98 -4.88
C ALA A 65 -23.21 -26.37 -4.65
N ASN A 66 -23.84 -25.80 -3.62
CA ASN A 66 -25.25 -26.01 -3.32
C ASN A 66 -26.18 -25.31 -4.34
N GLY A 67 -25.84 -24.09 -4.76
CA GLY A 67 -26.63 -23.31 -5.71
C GLY A 67 -26.65 -23.91 -7.12
N LEU A 68 -25.53 -24.49 -7.56
CA LEU A 68 -25.45 -25.24 -8.83
C LEU A 68 -26.34 -26.49 -8.81
N ALA A 69 -26.42 -27.19 -7.68
CA ALA A 69 -27.32 -28.33 -7.53
C ALA A 69 -28.81 -27.93 -7.56
N ALA A 70 -29.14 -26.69 -7.14
CA ALA A 70 -30.49 -26.14 -7.15
C ALA A 70 -30.89 -25.48 -8.48
N GLY A 71 -29.94 -25.19 -9.37
CA GLY A 71 -30.20 -24.63 -10.71
C GLY A 71 -30.44 -23.11 -10.78
N ASP A 72 -30.32 -22.38 -9.66
CA ASP A 72 -30.56 -20.91 -9.61
C ASP A 72 -29.29 -20.08 -9.84
N TRP A 73 -28.10 -20.69 -9.76
CA TRP A 73 -26.83 -19.96 -9.75
C TRP A 73 -26.55 -19.18 -11.04
N GLU A 74 -26.77 -19.80 -12.20
CA GLU A 74 -26.47 -19.20 -13.52
C GLU A 74 -27.35 -17.97 -13.82
N ASN A 75 -28.60 -17.96 -13.34
CA ASN A 75 -29.51 -16.84 -13.56
C ASN A 75 -29.05 -15.59 -12.79
N GLN A 76 -28.52 -15.78 -11.58
CA GLN A 76 -28.08 -14.69 -10.72
C GLN A 76 -26.73 -14.10 -11.17
N THR A 77 -25.85 -14.94 -11.72
CA THR A 77 -24.53 -14.50 -12.19
C THR A 77 -24.55 -13.93 -13.61
N ALA A 78 -25.60 -14.21 -14.40
CA ALA A 78 -25.76 -13.68 -15.77
C ALA A 78 -25.74 -12.15 -15.86
N HIS A 79 -26.07 -11.45 -14.77
CA HIS A 79 -26.07 -9.99 -14.70
C HIS A 79 -24.68 -9.39 -14.44
N LEU A 80 -23.67 -10.21 -14.13
CA LEU A 80 -22.31 -9.73 -13.92
C LEU A 80 -21.68 -9.28 -15.24
N ASN A 81 -21.16 -8.04 -15.25
CA ASN A 81 -20.36 -7.54 -16.34
C ASN A 81 -18.87 -7.78 -16.08
N VAL A 82 -18.33 -8.86 -16.65
CA VAL A 82 -16.91 -9.23 -16.50
C VAL A 82 -15.96 -8.15 -17.00
N MET A 83 -16.32 -7.44 -18.08
CA MET A 83 -15.49 -6.35 -18.62
C MET A 83 -15.47 -5.16 -17.66
N PHE A 84 -16.60 -4.85 -17.04
CA PHE A 84 -16.66 -3.80 -16.02
C PHE A 84 -15.86 -4.17 -14.76
N GLY A 85 -15.99 -5.43 -14.29
CA GLY A 85 -15.16 -5.97 -13.20
C GLY A 85 -13.66 -5.91 -13.50
N LEU A 86 -13.26 -6.13 -14.76
CA LEU A 86 -11.87 -5.98 -15.19
C LEU A 86 -11.40 -4.53 -15.11
N ILE A 87 -12.21 -3.56 -15.54
CA ILE A 87 -11.90 -2.13 -15.44
C ILE A 87 -11.71 -1.73 -13.97
N ILE A 88 -12.62 -2.15 -13.09
CA ILE A 88 -12.53 -1.93 -11.64
C ILE A 88 -11.19 -2.47 -11.10
N THR A 89 -10.84 -3.71 -11.49
CA THR A 89 -9.61 -4.36 -11.07
C THR A 89 -8.36 -3.63 -11.57
N ILE A 90 -8.34 -3.20 -12.82
CA ILE A 90 -7.21 -2.43 -13.39
C ILE A 90 -7.00 -1.13 -12.62
N VAL A 91 -8.07 -0.43 -12.24
CA VAL A 91 -7.97 0.81 -11.45
C VAL A 91 -7.32 0.56 -10.10
N LEU A 92 -7.71 -0.51 -9.40
CA LEU A 92 -7.14 -0.84 -8.09
C LEU A 92 -5.66 -1.27 -8.19
N VAL A 93 -5.34 -2.14 -9.16
CA VAL A 93 -3.96 -2.59 -9.39
C VAL A 93 -3.07 -1.41 -9.80
N ALA A 94 -3.58 -0.49 -10.63
CA ALA A 94 -2.86 0.75 -10.94
C ALA A 94 -2.62 1.60 -9.68
N SER A 95 -3.60 1.69 -8.77
CA SER A 95 -3.46 2.38 -7.47
C SER A 95 -2.40 1.75 -6.57
N SER A 96 -2.24 0.43 -6.67
CA SER A 96 -1.23 -0.36 -5.97
C SER A 96 0.18 -0.01 -6.47
N VAL A 97 0.36 0.11 -7.78
CA VAL A 97 1.62 0.59 -8.38
C VAL A 97 1.95 2.02 -7.92
N THR A 98 0.96 2.92 -7.89
CA THR A 98 1.21 4.29 -7.44
C THR A 98 1.57 4.36 -5.95
N SER A 99 1.03 3.48 -5.10
CA SER A 99 1.42 3.46 -3.68
C SER A 99 2.87 3.03 -3.52
N GLN A 100 3.33 2.06 -4.32
CA GLN A 100 4.72 1.63 -4.31
C GLN A 100 5.69 2.75 -4.74
N PHE A 101 5.34 3.55 -5.75
CA PHE A 101 6.14 4.73 -6.11
C PHE A 101 6.21 5.76 -4.96
N GLY A 102 5.16 5.88 -4.16
CA GLY A 102 5.17 6.68 -2.93
C GLY A 102 6.16 6.16 -1.90
N VAL A 103 6.22 4.84 -1.69
CA VAL A 103 7.20 4.21 -0.78
C VAL A 103 8.63 4.44 -1.27
N PHE A 104 8.92 4.28 -2.56
CA PHE A 104 10.25 4.57 -3.10
C PHE A 104 10.65 6.04 -2.94
N ALA A 105 9.69 6.97 -2.99
CA ALA A 105 9.96 8.36 -2.64
C ALA A 105 10.26 8.54 -1.14
N ALA A 106 9.50 7.87 -0.26
CA ALA A 106 9.72 7.87 1.18
C ALA A 106 11.11 7.34 1.59
N GLU A 107 11.58 6.25 0.96
CA GLU A 107 12.89 5.66 1.22
C GLU A 107 14.05 6.58 0.81
N ARG A 108 13.85 7.38 -0.24
CA ARG A 108 14.80 8.41 -0.69
C ARG A 108 14.72 9.71 0.13
N GLY A 109 13.79 9.79 1.08
CA GLY A 109 13.52 11.02 1.84
C GLY A 109 12.79 12.11 1.06
N ASP A 110 12.27 11.80 -0.15
CA ASP A 110 11.49 12.73 -0.96
C ASP A 110 10.04 12.80 -0.47
N VAL A 111 9.80 13.75 0.43
CA VAL A 111 8.50 13.99 1.05
C VAL A 111 7.46 14.47 0.04
N TYR A 112 7.86 15.25 -0.96
CA TYR A 112 6.94 15.78 -1.96
C TYR A 112 6.50 14.67 -2.92
N GLY A 113 7.44 13.82 -3.36
CA GLY A 113 7.14 12.62 -4.12
C GLY A 113 6.20 11.68 -3.37
N LEU A 114 6.47 11.41 -2.10
CA LEU A 114 5.59 10.59 -1.24
C LEU A 114 4.17 11.16 -1.21
N ARG A 115 4.01 12.45 -0.92
CA ARG A 115 2.69 13.10 -0.85
C ARG A 115 1.95 13.03 -2.18
N LYS A 116 2.63 13.30 -3.29
CA LYS A 116 2.03 13.25 -4.63
C LYS A 116 1.51 11.86 -4.96
N TRP A 117 2.34 10.83 -4.80
CA TRP A 117 1.97 9.46 -5.16
C TRP A 117 0.88 8.89 -4.26
N PHE A 118 0.94 9.15 -2.94
CA PHE A 118 -0.13 8.72 -2.02
C PHE A 118 -1.45 9.45 -2.28
N ALA A 119 -1.42 10.72 -2.69
CA ALA A 119 -2.64 11.42 -3.10
C ALA A 119 -3.26 10.80 -4.37
N VAL A 120 -2.45 10.38 -5.34
CA VAL A 120 -2.92 9.65 -6.53
C VAL A 120 -3.51 8.29 -6.14
N THR A 121 -2.85 7.53 -5.25
CA THR A 121 -3.38 6.27 -4.71
C THR A 121 -4.75 6.48 -4.04
N VAL A 122 -4.90 7.50 -3.20
CA VAL A 122 -6.19 7.81 -2.56
C VAL A 122 -7.26 8.13 -3.61
N LEU A 123 -6.93 8.94 -4.63
CA LEU A 123 -7.87 9.27 -5.69
C LEU A 123 -8.33 8.02 -6.45
N LEU A 124 -7.41 7.14 -6.84
CA LEU A 124 -7.75 5.89 -7.53
C LEU A 124 -8.56 4.94 -6.64
N GLY A 125 -8.24 4.86 -5.34
CA GLY A 125 -9.04 4.11 -4.37
C GLY A 125 -10.48 4.63 -4.23
N VAL A 126 -10.67 5.96 -4.24
CA VAL A 126 -12.02 6.57 -4.22
C VAL A 126 -12.77 6.28 -5.51
N ILE A 127 -12.10 6.36 -6.67
CA ILE A 127 -12.70 5.99 -7.96
C ILE A 127 -13.14 4.52 -7.94
N PHE A 128 -12.29 3.62 -7.43
CA PHE A 128 -12.61 2.21 -7.26
C PHE A 128 -13.88 2.01 -6.41
N LEU A 129 -13.98 2.66 -5.25
CA LEU A 129 -15.19 2.58 -4.41
C LEU A 129 -16.44 3.06 -5.16
N GLY A 130 -16.32 4.12 -5.96
CA GLY A 130 -17.41 4.63 -6.78
C GLY A 130 -17.86 3.65 -7.86
N LEU A 131 -16.91 2.97 -8.51
CA LEU A 131 -17.22 1.96 -9.53
C LEU A 131 -17.91 0.73 -8.93
N VAL A 132 -17.46 0.25 -7.78
CA VAL A 132 -18.11 -0.87 -7.07
C VAL A 132 -19.50 -0.47 -6.57
N ALA A 133 -19.66 0.76 -6.06
CA ALA A 133 -20.97 1.26 -5.66
C ALA A 133 -21.96 1.31 -6.85
N TYR A 134 -21.47 1.72 -8.03
CA TYR A 134 -22.28 1.69 -9.25
C TYR A 134 -22.67 0.25 -9.63
N GLU A 135 -21.74 -0.70 -9.57
CA GLU A 135 -22.05 -2.11 -9.82
C GLU A 135 -23.09 -2.68 -8.86
N TRP A 136 -22.99 -2.34 -7.57
CA TRP A 136 -24.00 -2.73 -6.60
C TRP A 136 -25.37 -2.17 -6.95
N THR A 137 -25.46 -0.93 -7.40
CA THR A 137 -26.75 -0.35 -7.83
C THR A 137 -27.33 -1.08 -9.03
N GLU A 138 -26.51 -1.42 -10.03
CA GLU A 138 -26.96 -2.20 -11.20
C GLU A 138 -27.45 -3.59 -10.79
N MET A 139 -26.69 -4.31 -9.96
CA MET A 139 -27.06 -5.64 -9.47
C MET A 139 -28.38 -5.62 -8.68
N VAL A 140 -28.57 -4.64 -7.79
CA VAL A 140 -29.84 -4.47 -7.06
C VAL A 140 -31.00 -4.13 -8.01
N MET A 141 -30.78 -3.26 -9.01
CA MET A 141 -31.80 -2.91 -10.00
C MET A 141 -32.20 -4.12 -10.86
N HIS A 142 -31.28 -5.04 -11.12
CA HIS A 142 -31.55 -6.31 -11.80
C HIS A 142 -32.13 -7.40 -10.88
N GLY A 143 -32.42 -7.08 -9.62
CA GLY A 143 -33.09 -7.99 -8.69
C GLY A 143 -32.14 -8.86 -7.85
N VAL A 144 -30.83 -8.67 -7.96
CA VAL A 144 -29.81 -9.34 -7.14
C VAL A 144 -29.52 -8.47 -5.91
N SER A 145 -30.20 -8.74 -4.81
CA SER A 145 -30.02 -8.07 -3.52
C SER A 145 -29.54 -9.07 -2.47
N VAL A 146 -29.11 -8.57 -1.31
CA VAL A 146 -28.69 -9.41 -0.17
C VAL A 146 -29.74 -10.44 0.22
N GLN A 147 -31.03 -10.10 0.10
CA GLN A 147 -32.16 -10.93 0.53
C GLN A 147 -32.81 -11.73 -0.61
N SER A 148 -32.50 -11.44 -1.87
CA SER A 148 -33.21 -12.08 -2.98
C SER A 148 -32.63 -13.44 -3.37
N SER A 149 -31.35 -13.70 -3.13
CA SER A 149 -30.72 -14.98 -3.43
C SER A 149 -29.53 -15.28 -2.53
N VAL A 150 -29.20 -16.58 -2.42
CA VAL A 150 -27.99 -17.03 -1.74
C VAL A 150 -26.77 -16.37 -2.38
N TYR A 151 -26.69 -16.37 -3.72
CA TYR A 151 -25.61 -15.71 -4.46
C TYR A 151 -25.47 -14.23 -4.07
N GLY A 152 -26.58 -13.47 -4.07
CA GLY A 152 -26.60 -12.07 -3.67
C GLY A 152 -26.06 -11.88 -2.25
N SER A 153 -26.51 -12.69 -1.28
CA SER A 153 -25.97 -12.67 0.09
C SER A 153 -24.44 -12.82 0.12
N VAL A 154 -23.88 -13.86 -0.54
CA VAL A 154 -22.43 -14.11 -0.51
C VAL A 154 -21.64 -13.02 -1.26
N PHE A 155 -22.15 -12.58 -2.41
CA PHE A 155 -21.57 -11.52 -3.22
C PHE A 155 -21.39 -10.23 -2.41
N TYR A 156 -22.47 -9.74 -1.77
CA TYR A 156 -22.42 -8.50 -1.01
C TYR A 156 -21.65 -8.62 0.31
N ILE A 157 -21.62 -9.79 0.95
CA ILE A 157 -20.79 -9.99 2.14
C ILE A 157 -19.30 -9.93 1.78
N ILE A 158 -18.88 -10.66 0.74
CA ILE A 158 -17.46 -10.70 0.31
C ILE A 158 -17.01 -9.33 -0.18
N THR A 159 -17.73 -8.75 -1.14
CA THR A 159 -17.38 -7.46 -1.71
C THR A 159 -17.57 -6.35 -0.68
N GLY A 160 -18.55 -6.43 0.21
CA GLY A 160 -18.80 -5.43 1.25
C GLY A 160 -17.72 -5.37 2.32
N PHE A 161 -17.28 -6.52 2.83
CA PHE A 161 -16.12 -6.55 3.74
C PHE A 161 -14.86 -6.08 3.01
N HIS A 162 -14.71 -6.39 1.72
CA HIS A 162 -13.61 -5.83 0.94
C HIS A 162 -13.68 -4.30 0.85
N MET A 163 -14.85 -3.71 0.58
CA MET A 163 -15.03 -2.25 0.52
C MET A 163 -14.74 -1.60 1.87
N ALA A 164 -15.09 -2.25 2.97
CA ALA A 164 -14.75 -1.77 4.31
C ALA A 164 -13.22 -1.69 4.50
N HIS A 165 -12.47 -2.70 4.03
CA HIS A 165 -11.01 -2.70 4.07
C HIS A 165 -10.39 -1.63 3.17
N VAL A 166 -10.89 -1.48 1.94
CA VAL A 166 -10.45 -0.41 1.03
C VAL A 166 -10.68 0.96 1.67
N THR A 167 -11.85 1.19 2.27
CA THR A 167 -12.17 2.43 2.98
C THR A 167 -11.21 2.68 4.15
N ALA A 168 -10.94 1.65 4.97
CA ALA A 168 -9.97 1.75 6.05
C ALA A 168 -8.55 2.07 5.54
N GLY A 169 -8.14 1.49 4.41
CA GLY A 169 -6.87 1.78 3.75
C GLY A 169 -6.78 3.23 3.26
N ILE A 170 -7.84 3.76 2.63
CA ILE A 170 -7.91 5.16 2.19
C ILE A 170 -7.77 6.09 3.40
N LEU A 171 -8.47 5.81 4.50
CA LEU A 171 -8.33 6.58 5.73
C LEU A 171 -6.90 6.51 6.28
N ALA A 172 -6.25 5.34 6.25
CA ALA A 172 -4.85 5.19 6.67
C ALA A 172 -3.90 6.05 5.81
N PHE A 173 -4.07 6.07 4.48
CA PHE A 173 -3.30 6.96 3.60
C PHE A 173 -3.53 8.44 3.92
N ILE A 174 -4.77 8.85 4.14
CA ILE A 174 -5.10 10.22 4.53
C ILE A 174 -4.40 10.59 5.84
N VAL A 175 -4.43 9.70 6.85
CA VAL A 175 -3.74 9.92 8.12
C VAL A 175 -2.22 10.07 7.92
N VAL A 176 -1.59 9.22 7.09
CA VAL A 176 -0.15 9.34 6.77
C VAL A 176 0.14 10.65 6.05
N LEU A 177 -0.66 11.02 5.04
CA LEU A 177 -0.53 12.28 4.31
C LEU A 177 -0.63 13.49 5.23
N LEU A 178 -1.61 13.51 6.13
CA LEU A 178 -1.79 14.59 7.11
C LEU A 178 -0.60 14.65 8.09
N ARG A 179 -0.13 13.49 8.57
CA ARG A 179 1.00 13.41 9.51
C ARG A 179 2.30 13.90 8.89
N VAL A 180 2.58 13.48 7.66
CA VAL A 180 3.76 13.92 6.89
C VAL A 180 3.66 15.39 6.47
N SER A 181 2.45 15.94 6.37
CA SER A 181 2.22 17.37 6.06
C SER A 181 2.45 18.29 7.26
N LYS A 182 2.16 17.81 8.48
CA LYS A 182 2.22 18.62 9.72
C LYS A 182 3.49 18.40 10.55
N SER A 183 4.34 17.43 10.20
CA SER A 183 5.52 17.06 10.99
C SER A 183 6.79 16.97 10.15
N LYS A 184 7.96 17.02 10.81
CA LYS A 184 9.23 16.73 10.16
C LYS A 184 9.23 15.27 9.71
N PHE A 185 9.73 15.01 8.51
CA PHE A 185 9.84 13.66 8.00
C PHE A 185 10.97 12.92 8.72
N THR A 186 10.63 11.79 9.34
CA THR A 186 11.57 10.97 10.10
C THR A 186 11.55 9.52 9.59
N PRO A 187 12.54 8.69 9.94
CA PRO A 187 12.51 7.26 9.60
C PRO A 187 11.26 6.53 10.11
N ALA A 188 10.65 7.01 11.20
CA ALA A 188 9.38 6.51 11.70
C ALA A 188 8.19 6.85 10.77
N GLN A 189 8.20 8.02 10.11
CA GLN A 189 7.21 8.38 9.09
C GLN A 189 7.39 7.54 7.82
N ALA A 190 8.64 7.30 7.40
CA ALA A 190 8.93 6.41 6.29
C ALA A 190 8.46 4.97 6.57
N THR A 191 8.69 4.48 7.79
CA THR A 191 8.15 3.18 8.25
C THR A 191 6.62 3.16 8.19
N ALA A 192 5.96 4.22 8.69
CA ALA A 192 4.50 4.31 8.64
C ALA A 192 3.96 4.27 7.19
N ALA A 193 4.58 5.03 6.28
CA ALA A 193 4.22 5.01 4.87
C ALA A 193 4.41 3.61 4.23
N MET A 194 5.50 2.93 4.56
CA MET A 194 5.81 1.58 4.07
C MET A 194 4.76 0.56 4.52
N VAL A 195 4.42 0.53 5.82
CA VAL A 195 3.43 -0.44 6.34
C VAL A 195 2.00 -0.13 5.86
N THR A 196 1.65 1.14 5.65
CA THR A 196 0.40 1.51 5.00
C THR A 196 0.35 0.99 3.57
N SER A 197 1.46 1.04 2.84
CA SER A 197 1.53 0.43 1.50
C SER A 197 1.43 -1.11 1.55
N TYR A 198 1.99 -1.79 2.56
CA TYR A 198 1.82 -3.23 2.72
C TYR A 198 0.34 -3.62 2.88
N TYR A 199 -0.39 -2.87 3.70
CA TYR A 199 -1.84 -3.06 3.84
C TYR A 199 -2.57 -2.85 2.52
N TRP A 200 -2.23 -1.79 1.78
CA TRP A 200 -2.87 -1.51 0.50
C TRP A 200 -2.63 -2.59 -0.55
N HIS A 201 -1.38 -3.07 -0.67
CA HIS A 201 -1.03 -4.19 -1.54
C HIS A 201 -1.79 -5.46 -1.16
N PHE A 202 -1.94 -5.73 0.14
CA PHE A 202 -2.72 -6.87 0.60
C PHE A 202 -4.19 -6.76 0.18
N VAL A 203 -4.81 -5.59 0.37
CA VAL A 203 -6.18 -5.34 -0.09
C VAL A 203 -6.28 -5.58 -1.60
N ASP A 204 -5.36 -5.05 -2.41
CA ASP A 204 -5.33 -5.29 -3.86
C ASP A 204 -5.24 -6.79 -4.22
N VAL A 205 -4.37 -7.56 -3.53
CA VAL A 205 -4.25 -9.02 -3.73
C VAL A 205 -5.56 -9.76 -3.39
N VAL A 206 -6.23 -9.37 -2.30
CA VAL A 206 -7.54 -9.95 -1.95
C VAL A 206 -8.56 -9.64 -3.06
N TRP A 207 -8.57 -8.42 -3.61
CA TRP A 207 -9.48 -8.07 -4.70
C TRP A 207 -9.23 -8.90 -5.96
N ILE A 208 -7.98 -9.20 -6.30
CA ILE A 208 -7.67 -10.11 -7.41
C ILE A 208 -8.30 -11.49 -7.15
N GLY A 209 -8.23 -11.99 -5.92
CA GLY A 209 -8.94 -13.21 -5.51
C GLY A 209 -10.46 -13.09 -5.67
N VAL A 210 -11.05 -11.96 -5.25
CA VAL A 210 -12.49 -11.67 -5.44
C VAL A 210 -12.85 -11.64 -6.93
N PHE A 211 -12.06 -10.97 -7.77
CA PHE A 211 -12.30 -10.88 -9.20
C PHE A 211 -12.28 -12.26 -9.86
N ILE A 212 -11.24 -13.06 -9.59
CA ILE A 212 -11.13 -14.41 -10.13
C ILE A 212 -12.32 -15.28 -9.68
N THR A 213 -12.67 -15.24 -8.40
CA THR A 213 -13.71 -16.12 -7.85
C THR A 213 -15.12 -15.72 -8.29
N LEU A 214 -15.47 -14.43 -8.19
CA LEU A 214 -16.83 -13.96 -8.48
C LEU A 214 -17.10 -13.74 -9.97
N TYR A 215 -16.12 -13.27 -10.75
CA TYR A 215 -16.36 -12.89 -12.15
C TYR A 215 -15.94 -13.96 -13.16
N LEU A 216 -14.85 -14.68 -12.88
CA LEU A 216 -14.30 -15.64 -13.84
C LEU A 216 -14.75 -17.07 -13.55
N VAL A 217 -14.66 -17.50 -12.29
CA VAL A 217 -15.03 -18.86 -11.89
C VAL A 217 -16.53 -19.04 -11.81
N GLN A 218 -17.25 -17.99 -11.34
CA GLN A 218 -18.69 -17.90 -11.07
C GLN A 218 -19.39 -19.20 -10.70
#